data_AF-A0A8H5NF04-F1
#
_entry.id   AF-A0A8H5NF04-F1
#
_cell.length_a   1.000
_cell.length_b   1.000
_cell.length_c   1.000
_cell.angle_alpha   90.00
_cell.angle_beta   90.00
_cell.angle_gamma   90.00
#
_symmetry.space_group_name_H-M   'P 1'
#
loop_
_entity.id
_entity.type
_entity.pdbx_description
1 polymer ?
#
loop_
_entity_poly.entity_id
_entity_poly.type
_entity_poly.pdbx_seq_one_letter_code
_entity_poly.pdbx_strand_id
1 'polypeptide(L)'
;MRFQALPFALSLLGSASAQVAEQPTTTIQVPQCTATSHTGMGGFFDLRPDMAVVPDENTKKYAVTKDYFSKGYDYGKNFTLNICGPVVESVTNVVGVEPPLWQNVSAYYMVGGEVFSIGLV
;
A
#
# COMPACT_ATOMS: atom_id res chain seq x y z
N MET A 1 50.32 -28.76 -55.12
CA MET A 1 49.78 -28.69 -53.75
C MET A 1 48.26 -28.67 -53.87
N ARG A 2 47.58 -29.68 -53.30
CA ARG A 2 46.14 -29.90 -53.45
C ARG A 2 45.36 -29.14 -52.37
N PHE A 3 44.32 -28.43 -52.80
CA PHE A 3 43.33 -27.76 -51.94
C PHE A 3 42.49 -28.80 -51.18
N GLN A 4 42.33 -28.61 -49.87
CA GLN A 4 41.25 -29.22 -49.09
C GLN A 4 40.58 -28.12 -48.27
N ALA A 5 39.37 -27.74 -48.68
CA ALA A 5 38.48 -26.90 -47.89
C ALA A 5 37.63 -27.82 -46.98
N LEU A 6 37.72 -27.64 -45.67
CA LEU A 6 36.79 -28.23 -44.70
C LEU A 6 35.48 -27.42 -44.70
N PRO A 7 34.30 -28.05 -44.71
CA PRO A 7 33.05 -27.34 -44.49
C PRO A 7 32.84 -27.14 -42.99
N PHE A 8 32.81 -25.88 -42.55
CA PHE A 8 32.39 -25.51 -41.19
C PHE A 8 30.86 -25.52 -41.15
N ALA A 9 30.27 -26.57 -40.57
CA ALA A 9 28.83 -26.67 -40.37
C ALA A 9 28.39 -25.69 -39.27
N LEU A 10 27.62 -24.67 -39.66
CA LEU A 10 27.08 -23.65 -38.75
C LEU A 10 25.72 -24.14 -38.19
N SER A 11 25.72 -24.68 -36.98
CA SER A 11 24.49 -25.08 -36.27
C SER A 11 23.84 -23.85 -35.63
N LEU A 12 22.72 -23.36 -36.19
CA LEU A 12 21.85 -22.39 -35.52
C LEU A 12 21.11 -23.08 -34.36
N LEU A 13 21.46 -22.76 -33.12
CA LEU A 13 20.60 -23.03 -31.97
C LEU A 13 19.47 -21.99 -31.97
N GLY A 14 18.24 -22.44 -32.23
CA GLY A 14 17.04 -21.62 -32.10
C GLY A 14 16.74 -21.33 -30.63
N SER A 15 16.74 -20.06 -30.26
CA SER A 15 16.26 -19.60 -28.95
C SER A 15 14.74 -19.74 -28.88
N ALA A 16 14.25 -20.75 -28.18
CA ALA A 16 12.83 -20.84 -27.83
C ALA A 16 12.55 -19.84 -26.70
N SER A 17 11.97 -18.68 -27.02
CA SER A 17 11.36 -17.81 -26.01
C SER A 17 10.13 -18.51 -25.45
N ALA A 18 10.23 -19.05 -24.24
CA ALA A 18 9.08 -19.46 -23.48
C ALA A 18 8.27 -18.21 -23.09
N GLN A 19 7.21 -17.92 -23.84
CA GLN A 19 6.18 -17.00 -23.38
C GLN A 19 5.43 -17.71 -22.25
N VAL A 20 5.71 -17.30 -21.01
CA VAL A 20 4.87 -17.65 -19.86
C VAL A 20 3.52 -16.99 -20.11
N ALA A 21 2.54 -17.78 -20.55
CA ALA A 21 1.17 -17.34 -20.59
C ALA A 21 0.71 -17.07 -19.15
N GLU A 22 0.38 -15.82 -18.85
CA GLU A 22 -0.20 -15.44 -17.57
C GLU A 22 -1.52 -16.18 -17.39
N GLN A 23 -1.55 -17.12 -16.44
CA GLN A 23 -2.75 -17.89 -16.13
C GLN A 23 -3.79 -16.92 -15.54
N PRO A 24 -5.02 -16.85 -16.09
CA PRO A 24 -6.05 -15.99 -15.54
C PRO A 24 -6.35 -16.46 -14.10
N THR A 25 -5.99 -15.63 -13.13
CA THR A 25 -6.16 -15.96 -11.72
C THR A 25 -7.62 -15.68 -11.34
N THR A 26 -8.35 -16.70 -10.86
CA THR A 26 -9.75 -16.58 -10.39
C THR A 26 -9.90 -15.97 -8.99
N THR A 27 -8.87 -15.29 -8.49
CA THR A 27 -8.87 -14.73 -7.13
C THR A 27 -9.86 -13.57 -7.07
N ILE A 28 -10.95 -13.77 -6.33
CA ILE A 28 -11.87 -12.70 -5.95
C ILE A 28 -11.07 -11.64 -5.19
N GLN A 29 -11.09 -10.40 -5.66
CA GLN A 29 -10.46 -9.30 -4.95
C GLN A 29 -11.18 -9.09 -3.62
N VAL A 30 -10.45 -9.25 -2.52
CA VAL A 30 -10.95 -8.94 -1.18
C VAL A 30 -11.18 -7.44 -1.11
N PRO A 31 -12.37 -6.97 -0.67
CA PRO A 31 -12.62 -5.55 -0.50
C PRO A 31 -11.57 -4.93 0.44
N GLN A 32 -11.10 -3.73 0.11
CA GLN A 32 -10.14 -3.02 0.94
C GLN A 32 -10.66 -2.83 2.37
N CYS A 33 -9.74 -2.84 3.34
CA CYS A 33 -10.04 -2.67 4.76
C CYS A 33 -11.00 -3.75 5.33
N THR A 34 -10.98 -4.95 4.76
CA THR A 34 -11.69 -6.12 5.28
C THR A 34 -10.74 -7.30 5.48
N ALA A 35 -11.03 -8.16 6.45
CA ALA A 35 -10.23 -9.34 6.73
C ALA A 35 -11.11 -10.51 7.19
N THR A 36 -10.72 -11.74 6.85
CA THR A 36 -11.34 -12.96 7.37
C THR A 36 -10.31 -13.73 8.18
N SER A 37 -10.63 -14.06 9.44
CA SER A 37 -9.75 -14.88 10.26
C SER A 37 -9.73 -16.32 9.76
N HIS A 38 -8.55 -16.93 9.70
CA HIS A 38 -8.37 -18.34 9.35
C HIS A 38 -8.49 -19.29 10.55
N THR A 39 -8.75 -18.78 11.76
CA THR A 39 -8.78 -19.57 13.00
C THR A 39 -10.17 -19.69 13.62
N GLY A 40 -10.40 -20.82 14.32
CA GLY A 40 -11.55 -21.07 15.19
C GLY A 40 -12.89 -21.25 14.46
N MET A 41 -13.48 -20.14 14.00
CA MET A 41 -14.85 -20.05 13.44
C MET A 41 -14.96 -19.16 12.20
N GLY A 42 -13.86 -18.55 11.72
CA GLY A 42 -13.88 -17.82 10.44
C GLY A 42 -14.52 -16.43 10.49
N GLY A 43 -14.21 -15.61 11.50
CA GLY A 43 -14.79 -14.26 11.65
C GLY A 43 -14.42 -13.31 10.49
N PHE A 44 -15.42 -12.57 9.99
CA PHE A 44 -15.24 -11.49 9.01
C PHE A 44 -15.23 -10.13 9.72
N PHE A 45 -14.26 -9.30 9.37
CA PHE A 45 -14.03 -7.98 9.94
C PHE A 45 -14.06 -6.95 8.83
N ASP A 46 -14.89 -5.93 9.00
CA ASP A 46 -15.02 -4.80 8.08
C ASP A 46 -14.78 -3.52 8.87
N LEU A 47 -13.63 -2.88 8.62
CA LEU A 47 -13.21 -1.67 9.32
C LEU A 47 -13.54 -0.40 8.52
N ARG A 48 -14.20 -0.51 7.35
CA ARG A 48 -14.61 0.65 6.55
C ARG A 48 -15.49 1.65 7.31
N PRO A 49 -16.41 1.23 8.21
CA PRO A 49 -17.17 2.18 9.02
C PRO A 49 -16.32 3.01 9.99
N ASP A 50 -15.13 2.51 10.35
CA ASP A 50 -14.21 3.17 11.28
C ASP A 50 -13.19 4.05 10.55
N MET A 51 -13.18 4.08 9.21
CA MET A 51 -12.31 4.99 8.47
C MET A 51 -12.78 6.44 8.68
N ALA A 52 -11.85 7.30 9.07
CA ALA A 52 -12.09 8.73 9.07
C ALA A 52 -12.10 9.24 7.62
N VAL A 53 -13.08 10.07 7.28
CA VAL A 53 -13.26 10.58 5.91
C VAL A 53 -13.37 12.10 5.90
N VAL A 54 -12.90 12.72 4.82
CA VAL A 54 -13.17 14.14 4.57
C VAL A 54 -14.68 14.28 4.32
N PRO A 55 -15.41 15.07 5.12
CA PRO A 55 -16.86 15.19 4.97
C PRO A 55 -17.24 15.88 3.65
N ASP A 56 -18.26 15.34 3.01
CA ASP A 56 -18.91 15.83 1.80
C ASP A 56 -20.45 15.78 1.94
N GLU A 57 -21.17 16.21 0.89
CA GLU A 57 -22.64 16.23 0.86
C GLU A 57 -23.30 14.83 1.05
N ASN A 58 -22.55 13.75 0.80
CA ASN A 58 -23.03 12.37 0.89
C ASN A 58 -22.57 11.67 2.19
N THR A 59 -21.82 12.38 3.03
CA THR A 59 -21.22 11.80 4.23
C THR A 59 -22.31 11.43 5.23
N LYS A 60 -22.27 10.17 5.67
CA LYS A 60 -23.27 9.64 6.61
C LYS A 60 -23.19 10.41 7.93
N LYS A 61 -24.34 10.65 8.56
CA LYS A 61 -24.46 11.35 9.85
C LYS A 61 -23.53 10.81 10.95
N TYR A 62 -23.26 9.51 10.95
CA TYR A 62 -22.43 8.82 11.95
C TYR A 62 -21.05 8.42 11.43
N ALA A 63 -20.62 8.95 10.28
CA ALA A 63 -19.26 8.73 9.79
C ALA A 63 -18.24 9.41 10.73
N VAL A 64 -17.07 8.78 10.85
CA VAL A 64 -15.92 9.41 11.50
C VAL A 64 -15.35 10.44 10.52
N THR A 65 -15.24 11.70 10.94
CA THR A 65 -14.81 12.81 10.06
C THR A 65 -13.56 13.51 10.56
N LYS A 66 -12.92 12.93 11.58
CA LYS A 66 -11.70 13.45 12.20
C LYS A 66 -10.73 12.31 12.40
N ASP A 67 -9.44 12.62 12.29
CA ASP A 67 -8.40 11.67 12.61
C ASP A 67 -8.48 11.16 14.04
N TYR A 68 -7.99 9.94 14.24
CA TYR A 68 -7.82 9.36 15.55
C TYR A 68 -6.59 9.94 16.23
N PHE A 69 -6.72 10.21 17.52
CA PHE A 69 -5.64 10.73 18.34
C PHE A 69 -5.27 9.74 19.43
N SER A 70 -4.00 9.33 19.45
CA SER A 70 -3.44 8.47 20.49
C SER A 70 -2.39 9.21 21.30
N LYS A 71 -2.40 8.98 22.63
CA LYS A 71 -1.40 9.53 23.54
C LYS A 71 -0.25 8.54 23.69
N GLY A 72 0.93 8.89 23.16
CA GLY A 72 2.16 8.12 23.34
C GLY A 72 2.88 8.50 24.62
N TYR A 73 2.33 8.12 25.77
CA TYR A 73 2.95 8.43 27.08
C TYR A 73 4.42 7.98 27.14
N ASP A 74 4.72 6.78 26.64
CA ASP A 74 6.08 6.22 26.63
C ASP A 74 7.03 6.91 25.64
N TYR A 75 6.46 7.55 24.60
CA TYR A 75 7.22 8.27 23.58
C TYR A 75 7.28 9.78 23.83
N GLY A 76 6.56 10.28 24.84
CA GLY A 76 6.41 11.71 25.12
C GLY A 76 5.89 12.50 23.91
N LYS A 77 5.09 11.87 23.05
CA LYS A 77 4.49 12.44 21.84
C LYS A 77 3.06 11.93 21.67
N ASN A 78 2.24 12.69 20.97
CA ASN A 78 0.93 12.24 20.54
C ASN A 78 0.98 11.85 19.07
N PHE A 79 0.11 10.93 18.68
CA PHE A 79 0.03 10.40 17.33
C PHE A 79 -1.34 10.75 16.74
N THR A 80 -1.30 11.14 15.48
CA THR A 80 -2.48 11.29 14.64
C THR A 80 -2.47 10.16 13.62
N LEU A 81 -3.62 9.51 13.43
CA LEU A 81 -3.74 8.42 12.47
C LEU A 81 -5.16 8.29 11.92
N ASN A 82 -5.26 7.59 10.80
CA ASN A 82 -6.49 7.06 10.26
C ASN A 82 -6.43 5.53 10.13
N ILE A 83 -7.58 4.90 10.00
CA ILE A 83 -7.72 3.45 9.78
C ILE A 83 -7.83 3.21 8.27
N CYS A 84 -6.96 2.36 7.72
CA CYS A 84 -6.96 1.94 6.30
C CYS A 84 -7.00 3.06 5.25
N GLY A 85 -6.63 4.27 5.62
CA GLY A 85 -6.71 5.45 4.76
C GLY A 85 -5.69 6.49 5.17
N PRO A 86 -5.49 7.53 4.35
CA PRO A 86 -4.65 8.66 4.72
C PRO A 86 -5.33 9.48 5.81
N VAL A 87 -4.56 10.26 6.56
CA VAL A 87 -5.12 11.22 7.52
C VAL A 87 -6.06 12.21 6.82
N VAL A 88 -7.13 12.58 7.49
CA VAL A 88 -8.16 13.50 6.99
C VAL A 88 -7.58 14.91 6.89
N GLU A 89 -6.83 15.34 7.91
CA GLU A 89 -6.09 16.59 7.86
C GLU A 89 -4.77 16.37 7.09
N SER A 90 -4.70 16.92 5.87
CA SER A 90 -3.56 16.72 5.00
C SER A 90 -2.28 17.29 5.60
N VAL A 91 -1.19 16.52 5.48
CA VAL A 91 0.14 16.90 5.98
C VAL A 91 1.03 17.34 4.83
N THR A 92 1.96 18.23 5.15
CA THR A 92 3.00 18.70 4.22
C THR A 92 4.34 18.73 4.93
N ASN A 93 5.42 18.86 4.16
CA ASN A 93 6.80 18.93 4.67
C ASN A 93 7.13 17.73 5.57
N VAL A 94 6.68 16.55 5.16
CA VAL A 94 6.89 15.31 5.91
C VAL A 94 8.35 14.90 5.77
N VAL A 95 9.05 14.78 6.89
CA VAL A 95 10.48 14.50 6.93
C VAL A 95 10.74 13.12 6.31
N GLY A 96 11.61 13.09 5.30
CA GLY A 96 12.03 11.85 4.64
C GLY A 96 11.00 11.20 3.72
N VAL A 97 9.86 11.86 3.45
CA VAL A 97 8.84 11.39 2.50
C VAL A 97 8.76 12.37 1.33
N GLU A 98 8.75 11.86 0.10
CA GLU A 98 8.67 12.70 -1.08
C GLU A 98 7.29 13.40 -1.19
N PRO A 99 7.22 14.65 -1.69
CA PRO A 99 5.95 15.40 -1.76
C PRO A 99 4.78 14.66 -2.42
N PRO A 100 4.98 13.89 -3.52
CA PRO A 100 3.90 13.12 -4.14
C PRO A 100 3.42 11.92 -3.33
N LEU A 101 3.95 11.67 -2.13
CA LEU A 101 3.54 10.59 -1.23
C LEU A 101 2.89 11.10 0.06
N TRP A 102 2.88 12.42 0.30
CA TRP A 102 2.31 12.98 1.52
C TRP A 102 0.81 12.71 1.67
N GLN A 103 0.08 12.66 0.56
CA GLN A 103 -1.33 12.32 0.54
C GLN A 103 -1.63 10.87 0.94
N ASN A 104 -0.61 10.01 1.04
CA ASN A 104 -0.75 8.63 1.49
C ASN A 104 -0.37 8.45 2.97
N VAL A 105 0.05 9.51 3.68
CA VAL A 105 0.39 9.40 5.10
C VAL A 105 -0.84 9.01 5.89
N SER A 106 -0.80 7.83 6.51
CA SER A 106 -1.91 7.27 7.29
C SER A 106 -1.72 7.44 8.79
N ALA A 107 -0.49 7.68 9.24
CA ALA A 107 -0.18 7.96 10.63
C ALA A 107 1.11 8.78 10.77
N TYR A 108 1.15 9.69 11.74
CA TYR A 108 2.32 10.53 12.00
C TYR A 108 2.40 11.00 13.46
N TYR A 109 3.55 11.56 13.82
CA TYR A 109 3.75 12.38 15.01
C TYR A 109 4.48 13.67 14.66
N MET A 110 4.46 14.64 15.57
CA MET A 110 5.12 15.93 15.38
C MET A 110 6.20 16.17 16.43
N VAL A 111 7.33 16.72 15.99
CA VAL A 111 8.42 17.19 16.87
C VAL A 111 8.94 18.51 16.34
N GLY A 112 9.00 19.54 17.19
CA GLY A 112 9.54 20.84 16.78
C GLY A 112 8.78 21.53 15.62
N GLY A 113 7.53 21.15 15.36
CA GLY A 113 6.74 21.62 14.23
C GLY A 113 6.92 20.81 12.94
N GLU A 114 7.82 19.84 12.91
CA GLU A 114 8.04 18.93 11.78
C GLU A 114 7.16 17.68 11.89
N VAL A 115 6.73 17.16 10.75
CA VAL A 115 5.88 15.97 10.64
C VAL A 115 6.74 14.75 10.32
N PHE A 116 6.63 13.70 11.13
CA PHE A 116 7.30 12.42 10.93
C PHE A 116 6.26 11.33 10.69
N SER A 117 6.24 10.76 9.48
CA SER A 117 5.36 9.65 9.13
C SER A 117 5.80 8.36 9.82
N ILE A 118 4.82 7.56 10.25
CA ILE A 118 5.02 6.20 10.78
C ILE A 118 4.28 5.15 9.94
N GLY A 119 3.65 5.56 8.84
CA GLY A 119 2.93 4.67 7.93
C GLY A 119 2.35 5.41 6.74
N LEU A 120 2.36 4.72 5.59
CA LEU A 120 1.60 5.09 4.41
C LEU A 120 0.51 4.03 4.16
N VAL A 121 -0.56 4.40 3.47
CA VAL A 121 -1.58 3.48 2.94
C VAL A 121 -1.40 3.22 1.45
#